data_AF-A0A4P6P655-F1
#
_entry.id   AF-A0A4P6P655-F1
#
_cell.length_a   1.000
_cell.length_b   1.000
_cell.length_c   1.000
_cell.angle_alpha   90.00
_cell.angle_beta   90.00
_cell.angle_gamma   90.00
#
_symmetry.space_group_name_H-M   'P 1'
#
loop_
_entity.id
_entity.type
_entity.pdbx_description
1 polymer ?
#
loop_
_entity_poly.entity_id
_entity_poly.type
_entity_poly.pdbx_seq_one_letter_code
_entity_poly.pdbx_strand_id
1 'polypeptide(L)'
;MLKQIRKAMFILAIVFFALMFILSYLEENHFALLAVDLAIIFWGAEKCLCWFLGERISIANQVAIPQDAPKVLRTVGLCFGGFVVGYGIFDIAERLTT
;
A
#
# COMPACT_ATOMS: atom_id res chain seq x y z
N MET A 1 -0.42 11.81 16.18
CA MET A 1 -0.94 12.10 14.83
C MET A 1 -0.43 11.12 13.77
N LEU A 2 0.87 11.07 13.48
CA LEU A 2 1.39 10.25 12.37
C LEU A 2 1.15 8.73 12.50
N LYS A 3 1.21 8.17 13.73
CA LYS A 3 0.84 6.77 14.00
C LYS A 3 -0.65 6.46 13.73
N GLN A 4 -1.54 7.43 13.96
CA GLN A 4 -2.95 7.29 13.65
C GLN A 4 -3.16 7.31 12.13
N ILE A 5 -2.44 8.18 11.41
CA ILE A 5 -2.45 8.22 9.95
C ILE A 5 -1.97 6.87 9.38
N ARG A 6 -0.84 6.32 9.85
CA ARG A 6 -0.37 4.99 9.45
C ARG A 6 -1.45 3.92 9.63
N LYS A 7 -2.08 3.89 10.81
CA LYS A 7 -3.16 2.93 11.09
C LYS A 7 -4.35 3.13 10.14
N ALA A 8 -4.73 4.38 9.86
CA ALA A 8 -5.78 4.69 8.90
C ALA A 8 -5.43 4.23 7.48
N MET A 9 -4.19 4.44 7.02
CA MET A 9 -3.71 3.93 5.72
C MET A 9 -3.82 2.41 5.64
N PHE A 10 -3.41 1.69 6.68
CA PHE A 10 -3.55 0.24 6.72
C PHE A 10 -5.02 -0.22 6.65
N ILE A 11 -5.89 0.43 7.43
CA ILE A 11 -7.32 0.12 7.44
C ILE A 11 -7.94 0.41 6.08
N LEU A 12 -7.61 1.54 5.46
CA LEU A 12 -8.07 1.89 4.12
C LEU A 12 -7.65 0.84 3.09
N ALA A 13 -6.40 0.36 3.14
CA ALA A 13 -5.94 -0.71 2.27
C ALA A 13 -6.81 -1.98 2.40
N ILE A 14 -7.15 -2.39 3.63
CA ILE A 14 -8.03 -3.53 3.89
C ILE A 14 -9.44 -3.26 3.36
N VAL A 15 -9.98 -2.06 3.58
CA VAL A 15 -11.32 -1.68 3.12
C VAL A 15 -11.41 -1.74 1.60
N PHE A 16 -10.43 -1.18 0.89
CA PHE A 16 -10.39 -1.24 -0.58
C PHE A 16 -10.19 -2.66 -1.11
N PHE A 17 -9.39 -3.47 -0.42
CA PHE A 17 -9.24 -4.88 -0.77
C PHE A 17 -10.55 -5.66 -0.59
N ALA A 18 -11.31 -5.40 0.47
CA ALA A 18 -12.64 -5.97 0.65
C ALA A 18 -13.63 -5.47 -0.39
N LEU A 19 -13.57 -4.18 -0.73
CA LEU A 19 -14.41 -3.55 -1.75
C LEU A 19 -14.20 -4.18 -3.13
N MET A 20 -12.96 -4.56 -3.47
CA MET A 20 -12.66 -5.27 -4.72
C MET A 20 -13.49 -6.54 -4.87
N PHE A 21 -13.62 -7.37 -3.82
CA PHE A 21 -14.43 -8.59 -3.89
C PHE A 21 -15.91 -8.30 -4.09
N ILE A 22 -16.43 -7.25 -3.44
CA ILE A 22 -17.83 -6.84 -3.58
C ILE A 22 -18.10 -6.38 -5.02
N LEU A 23 -17.22 -5.53 -5.57
CA LEU A 23 -17.37 -5.00 -6.93
C LEU A 23 -17.19 -6.09 -8.00
N SER A 24 -16.25 -7.01 -7.79
CA SER A 24 -16.07 -8.17 -8.67
C SER A 24 -17.28 -9.10 -8.65
N TYR A 25 -17.90 -9.31 -7.47
CA TYR A 25 -19.14 -10.08 -7.35
C TYR A 25 -20.33 -9.41 -8.08
N LEU A 26 -20.34 -8.08 -8.16
CA LEU A 26 -21.34 -7.31 -8.91
C LEU A 26 -21.01 -7.16 -10.41
N GLU A 27 -19.98 -7.84 -10.90
CA GLU A 27 -19.47 -7.76 -12.28
C GLU A 27 -18.96 -6.36 -12.70
N GLU A 28 -18.75 -5.47 -11.72
CA GLU A 28 -18.22 -4.11 -11.90
C GLU A 28 -16.68 -4.12 -11.96
N ASN A 29 -16.15 -4.85 -12.95
CA ASN A 29 -14.71 -5.17 -13.06
C ASN A 29 -13.81 -3.92 -13.11
N HIS A 30 -14.27 -2.84 -13.73
CA HIS A 30 -13.52 -1.58 -13.80
C HIS A 30 -13.31 -0.98 -12.40
N PHE A 31 -14.37 -0.88 -11.60
CA PHE A 31 -14.30 -0.38 -10.23
C PHE A 31 -13.58 -1.35 -9.29
N ALA A 32 -13.68 -2.66 -9.53
CA ALA A 32 -12.95 -3.66 -8.78
C ALA A 32 -11.43 -3.47 -8.92
N LEU A 33 -10.95 -3.20 -10.14
CA LEU A 33 -9.53 -2.89 -10.40
C LEU A 33 -9.11 -1.57 -9.73
N LEU A 34 -9.93 -0.52 -9.84
CA LEU A 34 -9.67 0.74 -9.14
C LEU A 34 -9.52 0.55 -7.62
N ALA A 35 -10.34 -0.34 -7.04
CA ALA A 35 -10.23 -0.69 -5.63
C ALA A 35 -8.91 -1.43 -5.31
N VAL A 36 -8.40 -2.27 -6.21
CA VAL A 36 -7.05 -2.87 -6.07
C VAL A 36 -5.98 -1.79 -6.06
N ASP A 37 -6.01 -0.86 -7.01
CA ASP A 37 -4.99 0.18 -7.13
C ASP A 37 -4.95 1.07 -5.89
N LEU A 38 -6.12 1.46 -5.38
CA LEU A 38 -6.23 2.21 -4.12
C LEU A 38 -5.72 1.38 -2.94
N ALA A 39 -6.04 0.08 -2.85
CA ALA A 39 -5.52 -0.78 -1.80
C ALA A 39 -3.98 -0.84 -1.81
N ILE A 40 -3.39 -0.98 -2.99
CA ILE A 40 -1.94 -0.99 -3.21
C ILE A 40 -1.31 0.33 -2.78
N ILE A 41 -1.89 1.47 -3.18
CA ILE A 41 -1.40 2.81 -2.81
C ILE A 41 -1.40 2.98 -1.29
N PHE A 42 -2.54 2.70 -0.63
CA PHE A 42 -2.65 2.86 0.82
C PHE A 42 -1.72 1.90 1.58
N TRP A 43 -1.56 0.68 1.10
CA TRP A 43 -0.65 -0.29 1.69
C TRP A 43 0.82 0.11 1.52
N GLY A 44 1.23 0.59 0.34
CA GLY A 44 2.58 1.09 0.10
C GLY A 44 2.89 2.34 0.92
N ALA A 45 1.96 3.29 1.01
CA ALA A 45 2.10 4.50 1.81
C ALA A 45 2.28 4.18 3.31
N GLU A 46 1.60 3.13 3.81
CA GLU A 46 1.77 2.62 5.16
C GLU A 46 3.21 2.14 5.43
N LYS A 47 3.87 1.50 4.46
CA LYS A 47 5.29 1.08 4.57
C LYS A 47 6.24 2.26 4.64
N CYS A 48 5.99 3.28 3.83
CA CYS A 48 6.76 4.53 3.88
C CYS A 48 6.64 5.19 5.26
N LEU A 49 5.44 5.20 5.85
CA LEU A 49 5.23 5.71 7.20
C LEU A 49 5.92 4.84 8.27
N CYS A 50 5.91 3.51 8.13
CA CYS A 50 6.66 2.62 9.02
C CYS A 50 8.16 2.92 9.00
N TRP A 51 8.74 3.20 7.83
CA TRP A 51 10.14 3.62 7.73
C TRP A 51 10.39 4.92 8.50
N PHE A 52 9.57 5.95 8.24
CA PHE A 52 9.69 7.26 8.89
C PHE A 52 9.52 7.18 10.41
N LEU A 53 8.62 6.32 10.90
CA LEU A 53 8.31 6.17 12.32
C LEU A 53 9.33 5.31 13.09
N GLY A 54 10.31 4.71 12.42
CA GLY A 54 11.23 3.79 13.10
C GLY A 54 10.67 2.38 13.32
N GLU A 55 9.53 2.05 12.71
CA GLU A 55 8.77 0.84 13.00
C GLU A 55 9.11 -0.31 12.03
N ARG A 56 8.61 -1.51 12.35
CA ARG A 56 8.85 -2.74 11.57
C ARG A 56 8.13 -2.62 10.23
N ILE A 57 8.84 -2.79 9.14
CA ILE A 57 8.27 -2.73 7.79
C ILE A 57 7.95 -4.16 7.34
N SER A 58 6.67 -4.49 7.22
CA SER A 58 6.24 -5.80 6.70
C SER A 58 6.03 -5.72 5.18
N ILE A 59 6.84 -6.45 4.40
CA ILE A 59 6.75 -6.54 2.94
C ILE A 59 5.82 -7.69 2.54
N ALA A 60 5.93 -8.83 3.22
CA ALA A 60 5.06 -9.99 3.08
C ALA A 60 4.94 -10.71 4.44
N ASN A 61 4.03 -11.68 4.57
CA ASN A 61 3.85 -12.45 5.81
C ASN A 61 5.16 -13.07 6.34
N GLN A 62 6.10 -13.40 5.44
CA GLN A 62 7.38 -14.02 5.79
C GLN A 62 8.57 -13.05 5.69
N VAL A 63 8.37 -11.86 5.11
CA VAL A 63 9.44 -10.89 4.84
C VAL A 63 9.11 -9.60 5.56
N ALA A 64 9.82 -9.34 6.65
CA ALA A 64 9.70 -8.08 7.37
C ALA A 64 11.08 -7.56 7.73
N ILE A 65 11.28 -6.26 7.55
CA ILE A 65 12.49 -5.55 7.96
C ILE A 65 12.26 -5.09 9.41
N PRO A 66 13.06 -5.59 10.37
CA PRO A 66 12.89 -5.25 11.77
C PRO A 66 13.35 -3.82 12.06
N GLN A 67 12.99 -3.29 13.23
CA GLN A 67 13.15 -1.88 13.59
C GLN A 67 14.63 -1.47 13.77
N ASP A 68 15.40 -2.43 14.25
CA ASP A 68 16.84 -2.43 14.54
C ASP A 68 17.70 -2.78 13.32
N ALA A 69 17.09 -3.04 12.15
CA ALA A 69 17.81 -3.31 10.92
C ALA A 69 18.73 -2.14 10.51
N PRO A 70 19.86 -2.42 9.84
CA PRO A 70 20.73 -1.39 9.29
C PRO A 70 19.96 -0.40 8.41
N LYS A 71 20.33 0.89 8.48
CA LYS A 71 19.67 1.96 7.71
C LYS A 71 19.52 1.62 6.23
N VAL A 72 20.54 1.02 5.61
CA VAL A 72 20.52 0.60 4.19
C VAL A 72 19.36 -0.36 3.92
N LEU A 73 19.19 -1.40 4.75
CA LEU A 73 18.11 -2.37 4.57
C LEU A 73 16.74 -1.73 4.79
N ARG A 74 16.63 -0.82 5.75
CA ARG A 74 15.39 -0.05 5.97
C ARG A 74 15.06 0.82 4.75
N THR A 75 16.05 1.47 4.15
CA THR A 75 15.87 2.25 2.92
C THR A 75 15.36 1.40 1.76
N VAL A 76 15.77 0.13 1.64
CA VAL A 76 15.18 -0.79 0.65
C VAL A 76 13.68 -0.96 0.88
N GLY A 77 13.24 -1.07 2.14
CA GLY A 77 11.81 -1.09 2.50
C GLY A 77 11.07 0.19 2.12
N LEU A 78 11.72 1.35 2.24
CA LEU A 78 11.17 2.63 1.77
C LEU A 78 11.04 2.65 0.24
N CYS A 79 12.09 2.24 -0.48
CA CYS A 79 12.05 2.14 -1.94
C CYS A 79 10.94 1.19 -2.41
N PHE A 80 10.75 0.07 -1.73
CA PHE A 80 9.65 -0.85 -1.99
C PHE A 80 8.29 -0.17 -1.81
N GLY A 81 8.06 0.47 -0.66
CA GLY A 81 6.80 1.19 -0.41
C GLY A 81 6.53 2.27 -1.46
N GLY A 82 7.56 3.04 -1.83
CA GLY A 82 7.47 4.06 -2.88
C GLY A 82 7.19 3.49 -4.26
N PHE A 83 7.82 2.37 -4.62
CA PHE A 83 7.57 1.67 -5.88
C PHE A 83 6.12 1.18 -5.98
N VAL A 84 5.60 0.56 -4.91
CA VAL A 84 4.23 0.08 -4.83
C VAL A 84 3.23 1.22 -4.99
N VAL A 85 3.46 2.35 -4.32
CA VAL A 85 2.63 3.57 -4.48
C VAL A 85 2.71 4.09 -5.92
N GLY A 86 3.91 4.18 -6.48
CA GLY A 86 4.12 4.67 -7.84
C GLY A 86 3.41 3.82 -8.89
N TYR A 87 3.44 2.49 -8.74
CA TYR A 87 2.73 1.56 -9.61
C TYR A 87 1.22 1.82 -9.59
N GLY A 88 0.59 1.88 -8.41
CA GLY A 88 -0.86 2.11 -8.33
C GLY A 88 -1.28 3.48 -8.87
N ILE A 89 -0.48 4.53 -8.65
CA ILE A 89 -0.76 5.86 -9.24
C ILE A 89 -0.65 5.82 -10.75
N PHE A 90 0.37 5.15 -11.29
CA PHE A 90 0.57 5.03 -12.73
C PHE A 90 -0.59 4.27 -13.40
N ASP A 91 -1.02 3.15 -12.83
CA ASP A 91 -2.15 2.36 -13.37
C ASP A 91 -3.45 3.17 -13.38
N ILE A 92 -3.74 3.92 -12.30
CA ILE A 92 -4.90 4.83 -12.26
C ILE A 92 -4.78 5.93 -13.33
N ALA A 93 -3.60 6.53 -13.48
CA ALA A 93 -3.38 7.59 -14.46
C ALA A 93 -3.55 7.09 -15.89
N GLU A 94 -3.01 5.91 -16.21
CA GLU A 94 -3.16 5.27 -17.52
C GLU A 94 -4.64 5.06 -17.86
N ARG A 95 -5.44 4.52 -16.92
CA ARG A 95 -6.88 4.31 -17.08
C ARG A 95 -7.69 5.59 -17.27
N LEU A 96 -7.23 6.72 -16.72
CA LEU A 96 -7.91 8.02 -16.90
C LEU A 96 -7.60 8.64 -18.27
N THR A 97 -6.56 8.18 -18.95
CA THR A 97 -6.10 8.71 -20.25
C THR A 97 -6.51 7.86 -21.46
N THR A 98 -6.97 6.64 -21.23
CA THR A 98 -7.51 5.70 -22.24
C THR A 98 -9.03 5.67 -22.23
#